data_AF-A0A1F9BW87-F1
#
_entry.id   AF-A0A1F9BW87-F1
#
_cell.length_a   1.000
_cell.length_b   1.000
_cell.length_c   1.000
_cell.angle_alpha   90.00
_cell.angle_beta   90.00
_cell.angle_gamma   90.00
#
_symmetry.space_group_name_H-M   'P 1'
#
loop_
_entity.id
_entity.type
_entity.pdbx_description
1 polymer ?
#
loop_
_entity_poly.entity_id
_entity_poly.type
_entity_poly.pdbx_seq_one_letter_code
_entity_poly.pdbx_strand_id
1 'polypeptide(L)'
;MITFILILLFIIMPTNCESQTIKAHVGKKNIYRDSGKVMGGQPTDGKDLYIITFGKHDTFERLVLNIHEWTTDENLIPKGKSPPAAIPCQFEVTYEEYPFRLFFDLEGVRWSSATLPTISNSEYISGMYFIFSDSWGNERLAVTFKKPMQYEVFELHNPARIVVDIKARDSSAIKFTPVYSLRSRSSDDSDELREFQYRLIDLKNQVDYWGGKKEIPKGKKVRIIKSQDNKLFIEEGYYKTEKEALERKKFFDTKGIALFIEKRKANEIPKGIHK
;
A
#
# COMPACT_ATOMS: atom_id res chain seq x y z
N MET A 1 -58.16 -12.37 -14.18
CA MET A 1 -57.16 -11.80 -13.25
C MET A 1 -55.94 -12.72 -13.27
N ILE A 2 -54.88 -12.33 -13.96
CA ILE A 2 -53.61 -13.09 -14.00
C ILE A 2 -52.63 -12.36 -13.08
N THR A 3 -52.31 -12.97 -11.96
CA THR A 3 -51.35 -12.47 -10.98
C THR A 3 -49.94 -12.67 -11.53
N PHE A 4 -49.26 -11.58 -11.88
CA PHE A 4 -47.84 -11.60 -12.21
C PHE A 4 -47.03 -11.71 -10.90
N ILE A 5 -46.38 -12.86 -10.70
CA ILE A 5 -45.38 -13.03 -9.64
C ILE A 5 -44.07 -12.44 -10.17
N LEU A 6 -43.67 -11.31 -9.60
CA LEU A 6 -42.38 -10.68 -9.88
C LEU A 6 -41.30 -11.46 -9.13
N ILE A 7 -40.57 -12.33 -9.84
CA ILE A 7 -39.39 -13.02 -9.30
C ILE A 7 -38.24 -12.01 -9.27
N LEU A 8 -37.94 -11.49 -8.08
CA LEU A 8 -36.75 -10.65 -7.85
C LEU A 8 -35.51 -11.55 -7.88
N LEU A 9 -34.83 -11.61 -9.02
CA LEU A 9 -33.55 -12.29 -9.15
C LEU A 9 -32.47 -11.45 -8.45
N PHE A 10 -32.14 -11.81 -7.20
CA PHE A 10 -30.93 -11.29 -6.55
C PHE A 10 -29.72 -11.87 -7.27
N ILE A 11 -29.15 -11.08 -8.19
CA ILE A 11 -27.80 -11.35 -8.71
C ILE A 11 -26.85 -11.09 -7.54
N ILE A 12 -26.50 -12.16 -6.82
CA ILE A 12 -25.37 -12.15 -5.89
C ILE A 12 -24.13 -12.03 -6.77
N MET A 13 -23.67 -10.79 -7.01
CA MET A 13 -22.35 -10.59 -7.62
C MET A 13 -21.30 -11.14 -6.65
N PRO A 14 -20.49 -12.13 -7.06
CA PRO A 14 -19.39 -12.58 -6.23
C PRO A 14 -18.40 -11.42 -6.08
N THR A 15 -18.26 -10.88 -4.86
CA THR A 15 -17.19 -9.94 -4.49
C THR A 15 -15.86 -10.68 -4.37
N ASN A 16 -15.43 -11.37 -5.42
CA ASN A 16 -14.04 -11.75 -5.61
C ASN A 16 -13.53 -10.91 -6.79
N CYS A 17 -13.31 -9.62 -6.52
CA CYS A 17 -12.42 -8.83 -7.35
C CYS A 17 -11.02 -9.36 -7.07
N GLU A 18 -10.63 -10.43 -7.76
CA GLU A 18 -9.24 -10.83 -7.87
C GLU A 18 -8.51 -9.59 -8.40
N SER A 19 -7.68 -8.98 -7.56
CA SER A 19 -7.09 -7.68 -7.86
C SER A 19 -6.27 -7.80 -9.16
N GLN A 20 -6.77 -7.26 -10.27
CA GLN A 20 -6.07 -7.36 -11.55
C GLN A 20 -4.70 -6.70 -11.42
N THR A 21 -3.65 -7.47 -11.70
CA THR A 21 -2.29 -6.94 -11.86
C THR A 21 -2.11 -6.55 -13.32
N ILE A 22 -1.70 -5.30 -13.56
CA ILE A 22 -1.36 -4.80 -14.88
C ILE A 22 0.07 -4.26 -14.92
N LYS A 23 0.62 -4.13 -16.12
CA LYS A 23 1.92 -3.46 -16.33
C LYS A 23 1.74 -1.96 -16.50
N ALA A 24 2.61 -1.17 -15.89
CA ALA A 24 2.74 0.25 -16.15
C ALA A 24 3.12 0.46 -17.62
N HIS A 25 2.60 1.53 -18.21
CA HIS A 25 3.01 1.95 -19.55
C HIS A 25 4.18 2.90 -19.48
N VAL A 26 5.05 2.86 -20.50
CA VAL A 26 5.99 3.95 -20.76
C VAL A 26 5.18 5.12 -21.33
N GLY A 27 5.13 6.21 -20.58
CA GLY A 27 4.33 7.40 -20.87
C GLY A 27 2.85 7.27 -20.50
N LYS A 28 2.20 8.42 -20.40
CA LYS A 28 0.78 8.54 -20.02
C LYS A 28 -0.15 7.97 -21.10
N LYS A 29 -1.16 7.21 -20.69
CA LYS A 29 -2.19 6.62 -21.55
C LYS A 29 -3.62 7.07 -21.21
N ASN A 30 -3.81 7.80 -20.10
CA ASN A 30 -5.12 8.17 -19.57
C ASN A 30 -5.96 6.96 -19.16
N ILE A 31 -5.33 5.86 -18.76
CA ILE A 31 -6.00 4.64 -18.32
C ILE A 31 -6.06 4.63 -16.79
N TYR A 32 -7.15 5.20 -16.27
CA TYR A 32 -7.39 5.28 -14.83
C TYR A 32 -8.04 4.01 -14.31
N ARG A 33 -7.63 3.60 -13.11
CA ARG A 33 -8.13 2.43 -12.39
C ARG A 33 -8.68 2.84 -11.04
N ASP A 34 -9.57 2.02 -10.49
CA ASP A 34 -10.21 2.24 -9.20
C ASP A 34 -9.85 1.18 -8.15
N SER A 35 -9.03 0.21 -8.55
CA SER A 35 -8.61 -0.95 -7.79
C SER A 35 -7.48 -1.68 -8.54
N GLY A 36 -6.80 -2.60 -7.84
CA GLY A 36 -5.83 -3.50 -8.43
C GLY A 36 -4.38 -3.12 -8.15
N LYS A 37 -3.49 -3.67 -8.97
CA LYS A 37 -2.03 -3.51 -8.86
C LYS A 37 -1.45 -3.07 -10.18
N VAL A 38 -0.47 -2.19 -10.13
CA VAL A 38 0.32 -1.80 -11.30
C VAL A 38 1.78 -2.11 -11.03
N MET A 39 2.40 -2.89 -11.91
CA MET A 39 3.82 -3.25 -11.81
C MET A 39 4.60 -2.61 -12.96
N GLY A 40 5.81 -2.14 -12.71
CA GLY A 40 6.67 -1.58 -13.75
C GLY A 40 8.14 -1.61 -13.37
N GLY A 41 8.94 -0.86 -14.13
CA GLY A 41 10.38 -0.80 -14.01
C GLY A 41 11.06 -2.09 -14.44
N GLN A 42 12.32 -2.23 -14.03
CA GLN A 42 13.14 -3.42 -14.28
C GLN A 42 13.81 -3.88 -12.99
N PRO A 43 14.08 -5.20 -12.83
CA PRO A 43 14.92 -5.67 -11.74
C PRO A 43 16.27 -4.96 -11.80
N THR A 44 16.57 -4.17 -10.78
CA THR A 44 17.81 -3.41 -10.66
C THR A 44 18.35 -3.52 -9.24
N ASP A 45 19.63 -3.24 -9.05
CA ASP A 45 20.21 -2.98 -7.73
C ASP A 45 20.84 -1.58 -7.74
N GLY A 46 20.95 -0.97 -6.56
CA GLY A 46 21.62 0.31 -6.39
C GLY A 46 20.86 1.50 -6.98
N LYS A 47 19.55 1.61 -6.77
CA LYS A 47 18.79 2.84 -7.05
C LYS A 47 18.61 3.69 -5.80
N ASP A 48 18.41 4.98 -6.02
CA ASP A 48 18.05 5.96 -5.01
C ASP A 48 16.67 6.54 -5.36
N LEU A 49 15.73 6.48 -4.41
CA LEU A 49 14.52 7.29 -4.48
C LEU A 49 14.92 8.73 -4.11
N TYR A 50 15.22 9.52 -5.14
CA TYR A 50 15.94 10.76 -4.97
C TYR A 50 15.06 11.93 -4.52
N ILE A 51 13.91 12.13 -5.18
CA ILE A 51 12.94 13.16 -4.82
C ILE A 51 11.52 12.75 -5.18
N ILE A 52 10.60 13.03 -4.26
CA ILE A 52 9.16 12.89 -4.47
C ILE A 52 8.57 14.28 -4.64
N THR A 53 7.96 14.56 -5.79
CA THR A 53 7.29 15.85 -6.04
C THR A 53 5.79 15.66 -6.14
N PHE A 54 5.05 16.64 -5.64
CA PHE A 54 3.59 16.72 -5.71
C PHE A 54 3.17 17.97 -6.50
N GLY A 55 2.16 17.85 -7.36
CA GLY A 55 1.59 18.97 -8.10
C GLY A 55 0.10 18.80 -8.36
N LYS A 56 -0.64 19.91 -8.35
CA LYS A 56 -2.05 19.95 -8.75
C LYS A 56 -2.16 20.32 -10.22
N HIS A 57 -3.10 19.67 -10.90
CA HIS A 57 -3.53 19.99 -12.26
C HIS A 57 -5.05 20.13 -12.28
N ASP A 58 -5.60 20.69 -13.35
CA ASP A 58 -7.03 21.03 -13.45
C ASP A 58 -7.96 19.85 -13.17
N THR A 59 -7.56 18.63 -13.54
CA THR A 59 -8.42 17.43 -13.48
C THR A 59 -7.84 16.29 -12.64
N PHE A 60 -6.62 16.43 -12.13
CA PHE A 60 -5.93 15.41 -11.33
C PHE A 60 -4.82 16.03 -10.47
N GLU A 61 -4.41 15.31 -9.43
CA GLU A 61 -3.16 15.57 -8.71
C GLU A 61 -2.11 14.57 -9.15
N ARG A 62 -0.84 14.98 -9.15
CA ARG A 62 0.28 14.16 -9.60
C ARG A 62 1.33 14.00 -8.52
N LEU A 63 1.75 12.75 -8.33
CA LEU A 63 2.99 12.40 -7.65
C LEU A 63 4.01 11.93 -8.67
N VAL A 64 5.26 12.38 -8.51
CA VAL A 64 6.40 11.90 -9.30
C VAL A 64 7.50 11.46 -8.35
N LEU A 65 7.87 10.19 -8.45
CA LEU A 65 9.02 9.60 -7.77
C LEU A 65 10.18 9.58 -8.77
N ASN A 66 11.21 10.38 -8.52
CA ASN A 66 12.39 10.45 -9.38
C ASN A 66 13.42 9.43 -8.90
N ILE A 67 13.91 8.60 -9.84
CA ILE A 67 14.82 7.51 -9.54
C ILE A 67 16.21 7.87 -10.08
N HIS A 68 17.20 7.82 -9.21
CA HIS A 68 18.59 8.08 -9.53
C HIS A 68 19.43 6.81 -9.31
N GLU A 69 20.65 6.79 -9.82
CA GLU A 69 21.63 5.79 -9.45
C GLU A 69 22.11 6.05 -8.02
N TRP A 70 22.13 5.02 -7.18
CA TRP A 70 22.77 5.09 -5.88
C TRP A 70 24.28 5.06 -6.06
N THR A 71 24.99 5.93 -5.35
CA THR A 71 26.45 6.00 -5.39
C THR A 71 27.00 6.22 -3.99
N THR A 72 28.13 5.60 -3.69
CA THR A 72 28.93 5.85 -2.48
C THR A 72 30.04 6.89 -2.72
N ASP A 73 30.12 7.46 -3.93
CA ASP A 73 31.13 8.48 -4.26
C ASP A 73 30.83 9.78 -3.51
N GLU A 74 31.61 10.02 -2.46
CA GLU A 74 31.58 11.24 -1.65
C GLU A 74 31.90 12.52 -2.43
N ASN A 75 32.23 12.49 -3.72
CA ASN A 75 32.28 13.70 -4.55
C ASN A 75 30.93 14.01 -5.23
N LEU A 76 30.07 12.99 -5.37
CA LEU A 76 28.73 13.08 -5.95
C LEU A 76 27.64 13.21 -4.86
N ILE A 77 27.86 12.64 -3.67
CA ILE A 77 26.93 12.66 -2.53
C ILE A 77 26.78 14.07 -1.90
N PRO A 78 27.85 14.84 -1.57
CA PRO A 78 27.72 16.11 -0.86
C PRO A 78 27.16 17.25 -1.69
N LYS A 79 26.92 17.01 -2.99
CA LYS A 79 26.34 18.00 -3.91
C LYS A 79 24.92 17.67 -4.36
N GLY A 80 24.29 16.62 -3.82
CA GLY A 80 22.96 16.19 -4.27
C GLY A 80 22.94 15.87 -5.77
N LYS A 81 23.96 15.16 -6.27
CA LYS A 81 24.15 14.88 -7.70
C LYS A 81 24.33 13.40 -8.00
N SER A 82 23.57 12.53 -7.31
CA SER A 82 23.32 11.19 -7.84
C SER A 82 22.86 11.34 -9.29
N PRO A 83 23.46 10.65 -10.29
CA PRO A 83 23.04 10.81 -11.68
C PRO A 83 21.63 10.23 -11.86
N PRO A 84 20.78 10.83 -12.71
CA PRO A 84 19.47 10.27 -12.98
C PRO A 84 19.60 8.88 -13.59
N ALA A 85 18.78 7.93 -13.14
CA ALA A 85 18.75 6.61 -13.76
C ALA A 85 18.07 6.70 -15.13
N ALA A 86 18.40 5.77 -16.02
CA ALA A 86 17.76 5.68 -17.34
C ALA A 86 16.36 5.07 -17.25
N ILE A 87 16.20 4.03 -16.42
CA ILE A 87 14.97 3.26 -16.24
C ILE A 87 14.67 3.15 -14.74
N PRO A 88 13.39 3.23 -14.31
CA PRO A 88 13.02 3.04 -12.91
C PRO A 88 13.41 1.66 -12.37
N CYS A 89 13.61 1.61 -11.05
CA CYS A 89 13.67 0.36 -10.31
C CYS A 89 12.38 -0.45 -10.49
N GLN A 90 12.41 -1.75 -10.23
CA GLN A 90 11.20 -2.55 -10.24
C GLN A 90 10.24 -2.02 -9.18
N PHE A 91 8.97 -1.88 -9.54
CA PHE A 91 7.97 -1.38 -8.61
C PHE A 91 6.63 -2.11 -8.70
N GLU A 92 5.93 -2.19 -7.58
CA GLU A 92 4.50 -2.54 -7.47
C GLU A 92 3.77 -1.38 -6.77
N VAL A 93 2.69 -0.91 -7.38
CA VAL A 93 1.75 0.04 -6.76
C VAL A 93 0.41 -0.67 -6.56
N THR A 94 0.02 -0.88 -5.31
CA THR A 94 -1.24 -1.53 -4.93
C THR A 94 -2.22 -0.50 -4.41
N TYR A 95 -3.44 -0.48 -4.95
CA TYR A 95 -4.55 0.25 -4.35
C TYR A 95 -5.20 -0.62 -3.27
N GLU A 96 -5.22 -0.10 -2.05
CA GLU A 96 -5.79 -0.78 -0.89
C GLU A 96 -6.97 0.00 -0.34
N GLU A 97 -7.89 -0.73 0.29
CA GLU A 97 -9.04 -0.17 1.01
C GLU A 97 -8.86 -0.36 2.53
N TYR A 98 -9.60 0.43 3.31
CA TYR A 98 -9.59 0.38 4.78
C TYR A 98 -8.19 0.58 5.41
N PRO A 99 -7.56 1.77 5.34
CA PRO A 99 -8.01 2.98 4.66
C PRO A 99 -7.69 2.94 3.15
N PHE A 100 -8.31 3.84 2.38
CA PHE A 100 -7.95 4.03 0.96
C PHE A 100 -6.51 4.53 0.84
N ARG A 101 -5.66 3.80 0.14
CA ARG A 101 -4.27 4.21 -0.09
C ARG A 101 -3.66 3.57 -1.32
N LEU A 102 -2.64 4.21 -1.88
CA LEU A 102 -1.64 3.54 -2.71
C LEU A 102 -0.47 3.11 -1.84
N PHE A 103 -0.11 1.84 -1.93
CA PHE A 103 1.10 1.27 -1.35
C PHE A 103 2.11 1.00 -2.47
N PHE A 104 3.28 1.61 -2.37
CA PHE A 104 4.39 1.47 -3.29
C PHE A 104 5.42 0.53 -2.65
N ASP A 105 5.82 -0.48 -3.41
CA ASP A 105 6.90 -1.40 -3.11
C ASP A 105 7.98 -1.21 -4.19
N LEU A 106 9.11 -0.62 -3.83
CA LEU A 106 10.17 -0.22 -4.76
C LEU A 106 11.39 -1.12 -4.56
N GLU A 107 11.49 -2.15 -5.40
CA GLU A 107 12.57 -3.14 -5.36
C GLU A 107 13.79 -2.66 -6.14
N GLY A 108 14.97 -2.82 -5.55
CA GLY A 108 16.24 -2.29 -6.06
C GLY A 108 16.60 -0.90 -5.54
N VAL A 109 15.77 -0.30 -4.69
CA VAL A 109 16.04 1.00 -4.05
C VAL A 109 16.88 0.77 -2.79
N ARG A 110 18.18 1.00 -2.89
CA ARG A 110 19.15 0.78 -1.81
C ARG A 110 19.13 1.89 -0.77
N TRP A 111 18.69 3.08 -1.18
CA TRP A 111 18.59 4.25 -0.32
C TRP A 111 17.44 5.13 -0.78
N SER A 112 16.88 5.93 0.13
CA SER A 112 15.94 6.99 -0.20
C SER A 112 16.48 8.32 0.31
N SER A 113 17.03 9.13 -0.60
CA SER A 113 17.37 10.53 -0.34
C SER A 113 16.14 11.43 -0.27
N ALA A 114 14.99 10.96 -0.78
CA ALA A 114 13.77 11.74 -0.86
C ALA A 114 13.19 12.07 0.51
N THR A 115 12.70 13.30 0.63
CA THR A 115 11.78 13.72 1.69
C THR A 115 10.35 13.74 1.15
N LEU A 116 9.37 13.62 2.04
CA LEU A 116 7.96 13.69 1.65
C LEU A 116 7.56 15.14 1.34
N PRO A 117 6.88 15.39 0.21
CA PRO A 117 6.45 16.74 -0.13
C PRO A 117 5.36 17.23 0.83
N THR A 118 5.23 18.54 0.97
CA THR A 118 4.08 19.13 1.66
C THR A 118 2.82 18.97 0.79
N ILE A 119 1.79 18.33 1.35
CA ILE A 119 0.52 18.01 0.67
C ILE A 119 -0.68 18.73 1.30
N SER A 120 -0.46 19.79 2.08
CA SER A 120 -1.53 20.53 2.79
C SER A 120 -2.63 21.05 1.85
N ASN A 121 -2.27 21.39 0.61
CA ASN A 121 -3.18 21.90 -0.42
C ASN A 121 -3.84 20.80 -1.27
N SER A 122 -3.60 19.52 -0.96
CA SER A 122 -4.20 18.41 -1.68
C SER A 122 -5.69 18.26 -1.37
N GLU A 123 -6.49 18.07 -2.40
CA GLU A 123 -7.92 17.75 -2.32
C GLU A 123 -8.16 16.27 -2.04
N TYR A 124 -7.18 15.42 -2.36
CA TYR A 124 -7.36 13.97 -2.40
C TYR A 124 -6.52 13.20 -1.38
N ILE A 125 -5.29 13.62 -1.13
CA ILE A 125 -4.32 12.96 -0.27
C ILE A 125 -4.48 13.49 1.15
N SER A 126 -4.61 12.57 2.12
CA SER A 126 -4.68 12.90 3.55
C SER A 126 -3.33 12.76 4.25
N GLY A 127 -2.41 11.96 3.71
CA GLY A 127 -1.13 11.68 4.34
C GLY A 127 -0.21 10.87 3.43
N MET A 128 1.10 11.02 3.66
CA MET A 128 2.13 10.17 3.08
C MET A 128 3.08 9.73 4.19
N TYR A 129 3.63 8.52 4.09
CA TYR A 129 4.62 8.02 5.04
C TYR A 129 5.43 6.88 4.44
N PHE A 130 6.72 6.83 4.77
CA PHE A 130 7.56 5.68 4.51
C PHE A 130 7.18 4.52 5.44
N ILE A 131 7.37 3.31 4.97
CA ILE A 131 7.14 2.07 5.70
C ILE A 131 8.48 1.35 5.79
N PHE A 132 8.86 0.93 6.99
CA PHE A 132 10.11 0.21 7.18
C PHE A 132 10.15 -1.09 6.34
N SER A 133 11.35 -1.44 5.88
CA SER A 133 11.62 -2.66 5.13
C SER A 133 12.87 -3.33 5.66
N ASP A 134 12.85 -4.65 5.73
CA ASP A 134 13.98 -5.47 6.17
C ASP A 134 14.90 -5.90 5.02
N SER A 135 14.44 -5.72 3.79
CA SER A 135 15.24 -6.02 2.61
C SER A 135 16.15 -4.83 2.32
N TRP A 136 17.46 -5.07 2.40
CA TRP A 136 18.45 -4.17 1.83
C TRP A 136 18.12 -4.03 0.33
N GLY A 137 17.81 -2.82 -0.15
CA GLY A 137 17.37 -2.64 -1.53
C GLY A 137 15.85 -2.61 -1.73
N ASN A 138 15.04 -2.31 -0.72
CA ASN A 138 13.60 -2.17 -0.87
C ASN A 138 13.06 -0.97 -0.09
N GLU A 139 12.50 0.01 -0.79
CA GLU A 139 11.86 1.18 -0.18
C GLU A 139 10.34 1.08 -0.31
N ARG A 140 9.60 1.46 0.73
CA ARG A 140 8.14 1.36 0.73
C ARG A 140 7.51 2.69 1.14
N LEU A 141 6.52 3.12 0.36
CA LEU A 141 5.81 4.37 0.56
C LEU A 141 4.30 4.11 0.57
N ALA A 142 3.58 4.74 1.50
CA ALA A 142 2.13 4.78 1.47
C ALA A 142 1.61 6.20 1.24
N VAL A 143 0.60 6.32 0.38
CA VAL A 143 -0.14 7.55 0.10
C VAL A 143 -1.60 7.31 0.45
N THR A 144 -2.06 7.89 1.56
CA THR A 144 -3.44 7.71 2.05
C THR A 144 -4.36 8.76 1.46
N PHE A 145 -5.59 8.37 1.12
CA PHE A 145 -6.59 9.22 0.50
C PHE A 145 -7.74 9.56 1.44
N LYS A 146 -8.32 10.73 1.21
CA LYS A 146 -9.51 11.24 1.91
C LYS A 146 -10.80 10.50 1.51
N LYS A 147 -10.83 9.90 0.32
CA LYS A 147 -12.00 9.23 -0.30
C LYS A 147 -11.54 8.20 -1.34
N PRO A 148 -12.43 7.35 -1.89
CA PRO A 148 -12.07 6.45 -2.98
C PRO A 148 -11.55 7.25 -4.19
N MET A 149 -10.43 6.81 -4.76
CA MET A 149 -9.76 7.51 -5.86
C MET A 149 -9.66 6.64 -7.10
N GLN A 150 -9.56 7.31 -8.25
CA GLN A 150 -9.02 6.73 -9.47
C GLN A 150 -7.55 7.11 -9.62
N TYR A 151 -6.75 6.19 -10.16
CA TYR A 151 -5.33 6.39 -10.33
C TYR A 151 -4.83 5.82 -11.66
N GLU A 152 -3.84 6.48 -12.25
CA GLU A 152 -3.04 5.96 -13.36
C GLU A 152 -1.59 5.93 -12.92
N VAL A 153 -0.92 4.79 -13.07
CA VAL A 153 0.53 4.66 -12.85
C VAL A 153 1.21 4.41 -14.20
N PHE A 154 2.20 5.23 -14.50
CA PHE A 154 3.04 5.08 -15.68
C PHE A 154 4.48 5.43 -15.35
N GLU A 155 5.39 5.03 -16.21
CA GLU A 155 6.82 5.30 -16.07
C GLU A 155 7.33 6.19 -17.18
N LEU A 156 8.37 6.95 -16.88
CA LEU A 156 9.16 7.70 -17.85
C LEU A 156 10.60 7.22 -17.75
N HIS A 157 11.27 7.14 -18.90
CA HIS A 157 12.67 6.79 -19.00
C HIS A 157 13.45 8.02 -19.44
N ASN A 158 14.74 8.10 -19.06
CA ASN A 158 15.67 9.15 -19.45
C ASN A 158 15.12 10.59 -19.23
N PRO A 159 14.94 11.06 -17.99
CA PRO A 159 15.29 10.40 -16.72
C PRO A 159 14.17 9.52 -16.17
N ALA A 160 14.57 8.49 -15.41
CA ALA A 160 13.72 7.51 -14.76
C ALA A 160 12.76 8.14 -13.73
N ARG A 161 11.47 7.99 -13.97
CA ARG A 161 10.40 8.44 -13.06
C ARG A 161 9.27 7.44 -12.99
N ILE A 162 8.74 7.24 -11.80
CA ILE A 162 7.44 6.60 -11.58
C ILE A 162 6.43 7.73 -11.35
N VAL A 163 5.39 7.80 -12.17
CA VAL A 163 4.41 8.88 -12.14
C VAL A 163 3.04 8.32 -11.80
N VAL A 164 2.34 8.99 -10.91
CA VAL A 164 0.97 8.65 -10.51
C VAL A 164 0.07 9.86 -10.65
N ASP A 165 -0.94 9.74 -11.49
CA ASP A 165 -2.04 10.70 -11.58
C ASP A 165 -3.22 10.19 -10.74
N ILE A 166 -3.78 11.07 -9.92
CA ILE A 166 -4.82 10.77 -8.93
C ILE A 166 -6.00 11.71 -9.18
N LYS A 167 -7.21 11.17 -9.35
CA LYS A 167 -8.42 11.97 -9.53
C LYS A 167 -9.63 11.33 -8.86
N ALA A 168 -10.64 12.14 -8.55
CA ALA A 168 -11.83 11.66 -7.86
C ALA A 168 -12.49 10.50 -8.59
N ARG A 169 -12.88 9.45 -7.83
CA ARG A 169 -13.77 8.39 -8.32
C ARG A 169 -15.21 8.82 -8.09
N ASP A 170 -16.06 8.69 -9.09
CA ASP A 170 -17.50 8.71 -8.84
C ASP A 170 -17.86 7.49 -7.99
N SER A 171 -18.19 7.76 -6.73
CA SER A 171 -18.43 6.76 -5.69
C SER A 171 -19.84 6.88 -5.10
N SER A 172 -20.71 7.67 -5.75
CA SER A 172 -22.10 7.92 -5.31
C SER A 172 -22.91 6.63 -5.13
N ALA A 173 -22.60 5.58 -5.91
CA ALA A 173 -23.27 4.28 -5.85
C ALA A 173 -22.53 3.21 -5.02
N ILE A 174 -21.30 3.46 -4.57
CA ILE A 174 -20.45 2.42 -3.94
C ILE A 174 -20.65 2.43 -2.42
N LYS A 175 -21.26 1.36 -1.90
CA LYS A 175 -21.39 1.14 -0.46
C LYS A 175 -20.26 0.25 0.06
N PHE A 176 -19.31 0.86 0.76
CA PHE A 176 -18.29 0.13 1.51
C PHE A 176 -18.86 -0.33 2.85
N THR A 177 -18.96 -1.64 3.05
CA THR A 177 -19.39 -2.20 4.33
C THR A 177 -18.26 -2.09 5.36
N PRO A 178 -18.54 -1.72 6.63
CA PRO A 178 -17.52 -1.76 7.67
C PRO A 178 -16.87 -3.13 7.80
N VAL A 179 -15.58 -3.15 8.14
CA VAL A 179 -14.80 -4.36 8.36
C VAL A 179 -14.27 -4.41 9.80
N TYR A 180 -13.87 -5.59 10.22
CA TYR A 180 -13.21 -5.83 11.51
C TYR A 180 -11.73 -6.11 11.26
N SER A 181 -10.87 -5.11 11.46
CA SER A 181 -9.41 -5.24 11.35
C SER A 181 -8.88 -6.01 12.55
N LEU A 182 -8.02 -7.00 12.29
CA LEU A 182 -7.24 -7.69 13.30
C LEU A 182 -5.79 -7.19 13.24
N ARG A 183 -5.35 -6.50 14.29
CA ARG A 183 -4.11 -5.71 14.27
C ARG A 183 -3.38 -5.70 15.61
N SER A 184 -2.10 -5.38 15.59
CA SER A 184 -1.32 -5.05 16.79
C SER A 184 -1.73 -3.71 17.38
N ARG A 185 -1.21 -3.44 18.59
CA ARG A 185 -1.15 -2.09 19.14
C ARG A 185 -0.34 -1.17 18.21
N SER A 186 -0.56 0.12 18.37
CA SER A 186 0.13 1.17 17.62
C SER A 186 1.41 1.53 18.37
N SER A 187 2.53 1.56 17.66
CA SER A 187 3.87 1.82 18.20
C SER A 187 4.66 2.74 17.28
N ASP A 188 5.59 3.50 17.87
CA ASP A 188 6.61 4.25 17.13
C ASP A 188 7.92 3.47 17.04
N ASP A 189 8.00 2.33 17.73
CA ASP A 189 9.15 1.45 17.74
C ASP A 189 9.11 0.54 16.50
N SER A 190 9.93 0.87 15.50
CA SER A 190 10.04 0.10 14.26
C SER A 190 10.56 -1.32 14.51
N ASP A 191 11.38 -1.52 15.55
CA ASP A 191 12.01 -2.81 15.83
C ASP A 191 10.98 -3.76 16.45
N GLU A 192 10.17 -3.25 17.38
CA GLU A 192 9.01 -3.96 17.92
C GLU A 192 8.03 -4.36 16.80
N LEU A 193 7.66 -3.41 15.92
CA LEU A 193 6.69 -3.67 14.85
C LEU A 193 7.21 -4.69 13.84
N ARG A 194 8.51 -4.65 13.56
CA ARG A 194 9.19 -5.58 12.67
C ARG A 194 9.24 -6.98 13.26
N GLU A 195 9.64 -7.13 14.52
CA GLU A 195 9.60 -8.43 15.22
C GLU A 195 8.16 -9.00 15.23
N PHE A 196 7.17 -8.15 15.50
CA PHE A 196 5.76 -8.55 15.47
C PHE A 196 5.31 -8.98 14.06
N GLN A 197 5.74 -8.26 13.02
CA GLN A 197 5.46 -8.60 11.63
C GLN A 197 6.02 -9.99 11.28
N TYR A 198 7.27 -10.28 11.64
CA TYR A 198 7.87 -11.60 11.41
C TYR A 198 7.07 -12.70 12.09
N ARG A 199 6.78 -12.55 13.38
CA ARG A 199 5.98 -13.53 14.13
C ARG A 199 4.62 -13.80 13.49
N LEU A 200 3.95 -12.76 12.97
CA LEU A 200 2.70 -12.92 12.24
C LEU A 200 2.86 -13.66 10.92
N ILE A 201 3.89 -13.33 10.13
CA ILE A 201 4.17 -13.97 8.85
C ILE A 201 4.49 -15.46 9.05
N ASP A 202 5.34 -15.79 10.02
CA ASP A 202 5.76 -17.16 10.35
C ASP A 202 4.56 -18.03 10.71
N LEU A 203 3.73 -17.57 11.65
CA LEU A 203 2.54 -18.30 12.08
C LEU A 203 1.49 -18.42 10.98
N LYS A 204 1.37 -17.40 10.13
CA LYS A 204 0.40 -17.40 9.03
C LYS A 204 0.79 -18.36 7.91
N ASN A 205 2.09 -18.49 7.68
CA ASN A 205 2.63 -19.38 6.67
C ASN A 205 2.87 -20.80 7.20
N GLN A 206 2.84 -21.02 8.52
CA GLN A 206 3.28 -22.28 9.17
C GLN A 206 4.68 -22.70 8.69
N VAL A 207 5.55 -21.72 8.43
CA VAL A 207 6.88 -21.95 7.86
C VAL A 207 7.89 -21.98 9.01
N ASP A 208 8.48 -23.15 9.25
CA ASP A 208 9.72 -23.25 10.01
C ASP A 208 10.83 -22.55 9.21
N TYR A 209 11.35 -21.45 9.74
CA TYR A 209 12.30 -20.55 9.06
C TYR A 209 13.70 -21.17 8.81
N TRP A 210 13.88 -22.48 9.01
CA TRP A 210 15.18 -23.16 8.99
C TRP A 210 15.32 -24.33 8.01
N GLY A 211 14.48 -24.43 6.98
CA GLY A 211 14.74 -25.42 5.93
C GLY A 211 13.63 -25.62 4.92
N GLY A 212 13.64 -24.85 3.84
CA GLY A 212 12.97 -25.24 2.60
C GLY A 212 12.01 -24.21 2.05
N LYS A 213 12.38 -23.67 0.88
CA LYS A 213 11.57 -22.79 0.03
C LYS A 213 10.13 -23.29 -0.10
N LYS A 214 9.16 -22.51 0.41
CA LYS A 214 7.80 -22.49 -0.12
C LYS A 214 7.28 -21.05 -0.15
N GLU A 215 6.78 -20.67 -1.32
CA GLU A 215 6.23 -19.34 -1.59
C GLU A 215 5.13 -18.99 -0.57
N ILE A 216 5.21 -17.78 -0.03
CA ILE A 216 4.15 -17.16 0.77
C ILE A 216 2.84 -17.23 -0.04
N PRO A 217 1.73 -17.75 0.52
CA PRO A 217 0.45 -17.77 -0.18
C PRO A 217 0.09 -16.35 -0.66
N LYS A 218 0.08 -16.16 -1.98
CA LYS A 218 -0.38 -14.94 -2.65
C LYS A 218 -1.86 -14.72 -2.30
N GLY A 219 -2.15 -13.90 -1.29
CA GLY A 219 -3.54 -13.55 -0.97
C GLY A 219 -3.81 -12.96 0.41
N LYS A 220 -2.89 -13.06 1.37
CA LYS A 220 -3.10 -12.46 2.69
C LYS A 220 -1.85 -11.72 3.18
N LYS A 221 -1.54 -10.58 2.56
CA LYS A 221 -0.44 -9.70 2.98
C LYS A 221 -0.75 -9.11 4.36
N VAL A 222 0.21 -9.22 5.28
CA VAL A 222 0.24 -8.42 6.51
C VAL A 222 0.52 -6.97 6.10
N ARG A 223 -0.27 -6.02 6.59
CA ARG A 223 -0.17 -4.60 6.19
C ARG A 223 0.43 -3.78 7.32
N ILE A 224 1.28 -2.81 6.98
CA ILE A 224 1.77 -1.80 7.93
C ILE A 224 0.98 -0.52 7.67
N ILE A 225 0.23 -0.03 8.65
CA ILE A 225 -0.69 1.09 8.48
C ILE A 225 -0.43 2.13 9.57
N LYS A 226 -0.56 3.41 9.20
CA LYS A 226 -0.45 4.55 10.12
C LYS A 226 -1.80 4.84 10.79
N SER A 227 -1.81 4.98 12.10
CA SER A 227 -2.98 5.37 12.89
C SER A 227 -3.11 6.89 13.03
N GLN A 228 -4.27 7.34 13.53
CA GLN A 228 -4.62 8.75 13.71
C GLN A 228 -3.65 9.54 14.60
N ASP A 229 -3.00 8.86 15.54
CA ASP A 229 -1.99 9.38 16.46
C ASP A 229 -0.57 9.40 15.85
N ASN A 230 -0.47 9.19 14.53
CA ASN A 230 0.77 9.11 13.76
C ASN A 230 1.68 7.91 14.02
N LYS A 231 1.24 6.93 14.81
CA LYS A 231 1.99 5.69 15.04
C LYS A 231 1.75 4.66 13.93
N LEU A 232 2.56 3.61 13.87
CA LEU A 232 2.36 2.49 12.95
C LEU A 232 1.81 1.27 13.69
N PHE A 233 1.11 0.41 12.98
CA PHE A 233 0.72 -0.91 13.45
C PHE A 233 0.77 -1.94 12.34
N ILE A 234 0.90 -3.20 12.75
CA ILE A 234 0.83 -4.36 11.89
C ILE A 234 -0.59 -4.91 11.88
N GLU A 235 -1.17 -5.03 10.69
CA GLU A 235 -2.48 -5.61 10.45
C GLU A 235 -2.37 -6.98 9.79
N GLU A 236 -2.94 -8.00 10.44
CA GLU A 236 -2.93 -9.36 9.90
C GLU A 236 -3.93 -9.51 8.74
N GLY A 237 -5.05 -8.81 8.85
CA GLY A 237 -6.12 -8.77 7.85
C GLY A 237 -7.37 -8.06 8.40
N TYR A 238 -8.41 -8.02 7.58
CA TYR A 238 -9.73 -7.55 7.99
C TYR A 238 -10.82 -8.55 7.58
N TYR A 239 -11.87 -8.59 8.40
CA TYR A 239 -12.94 -9.59 8.36
C TYR A 239 -14.29 -8.94 8.12
N LYS A 240 -15.22 -9.68 7.51
CA LYS A 240 -16.56 -9.17 7.23
C LYS A 240 -17.41 -9.14 8.49
N THR A 241 -17.14 -10.04 9.44
CA THR A 241 -17.88 -10.14 10.70
C THR A 241 -16.96 -10.13 11.91
N GLU A 242 -17.50 -9.68 13.05
CA GLU A 242 -16.80 -9.71 14.33
C GLU A 242 -16.48 -11.14 14.76
N LYS A 243 -17.39 -12.08 14.49
CA LYS A 243 -17.23 -13.49 14.80
C LYS A 243 -15.99 -14.07 14.09
N GLU A 244 -15.83 -13.83 12.79
CA GLU A 244 -14.65 -14.25 12.03
C GLU A 244 -13.36 -13.66 12.60
N ALA A 245 -13.37 -12.36 12.96
CA ALA A 245 -12.22 -11.71 13.57
C ALA A 245 -11.89 -12.30 14.95
N LEU A 246 -12.89 -12.62 15.77
CA LEU A 246 -12.73 -13.25 17.08
C LEU A 246 -12.19 -14.67 16.97
N GLU A 247 -12.68 -15.47 16.03
CA GLU A 247 -12.17 -16.82 15.74
C GLU A 247 -10.70 -16.76 15.32
N ARG A 248 -10.34 -15.81 14.44
CA ARG A 248 -8.94 -15.59 14.07
C ARG A 248 -8.09 -15.12 15.26
N LYS A 249 -8.58 -14.17 16.05
CA LYS A 249 -7.87 -13.67 17.24
C LYS A 249 -7.57 -14.81 18.22
N LYS A 250 -8.55 -15.68 18.50
CA LYS A 250 -8.36 -16.85 19.37
C LYS A 250 -7.21 -17.74 18.92
N PHE A 251 -7.06 -17.97 17.62
CA PHE A 251 -5.92 -18.72 17.09
C PHE A 251 -4.57 -18.08 17.49
N PHE A 252 -4.44 -16.76 17.32
CA PHE A 252 -3.21 -16.04 17.69
C PHE A 252 -3.00 -15.93 19.21
N ASP A 253 -4.07 -15.82 19.99
CA ASP A 253 -4.01 -15.84 21.46
C ASP A 253 -3.40 -17.16 21.96
N THR A 254 -3.77 -18.32 21.37
CA THR A 254 -3.14 -19.62 21.71
C THR A 254 -1.65 -19.72 21.38
N LYS A 255 -1.12 -18.77 20.59
CA LYS A 255 0.29 -18.67 20.20
C LYS A 255 1.01 -17.52 20.92
N GLY A 256 0.37 -16.91 21.92
CA GLY A 256 0.95 -15.79 22.67
C GLY A 256 1.14 -14.53 21.82
N ILE A 257 0.32 -14.33 20.78
CA ILE A 257 0.29 -13.09 19.99
C ILE A 257 -0.97 -12.32 20.35
N ALA A 258 -0.78 -11.17 20.99
CA ALA A 258 -1.85 -10.24 21.31
C ALA A 258 -2.24 -9.41 20.08
N LEU A 259 -3.49 -9.56 19.63
CA LEU A 259 -4.11 -8.76 18.57
C LEU A 259 -5.39 -8.11 19.08
N PHE A 260 -5.75 -6.98 18.48
CA PHE A 260 -6.93 -6.19 18.75
C PHE A 260 -7.87 -6.23 17.55
N ILE A 261 -9.17 -6.20 17.83
CA ILE A 261 -10.21 -6.10 16.81
C ILE A 261 -10.70 -4.66 16.75
N GLU A 262 -10.58 -4.04 15.59
CA GLU A 262 -11.08 -2.70 15.33
C GLU A 262 -12.14 -2.74 14.23
N LYS A 263 -13.38 -2.35 14.55
CA LYS A 263 -14.40 -2.08 13.54
C LYS A 263 -14.16 -0.72 12.89
N ARG A 264 -14.09 -0.68 11.55
CA ARG A 264 -13.87 0.57 10.80
C ARG A 264 -14.57 0.60 9.44
N LYS A 265 -14.90 1.81 8.98
CA LYS A 265 -15.32 2.09 7.60
C LYS A 265 -14.12 2.27 6.67
N ALA A 266 -14.33 2.22 5.37
CA ALA A 266 -13.25 2.26 4.37
C ALA A 266 -12.45 3.59 4.34
N ASN A 267 -13.09 4.70 4.70
CA ASN A 267 -12.48 6.03 4.75
C ASN A 267 -12.00 6.43 6.16
N GLU A 268 -12.20 5.58 7.17
CA GLU A 268 -11.75 5.88 8.53
C GLU A 268 -10.26 5.56 8.66
N ILE A 269 -9.47 6.58 9.01
CA ILE A 269 -8.08 6.36 9.43
C ILE A 269 -8.13 5.54 10.74
N PRO A 270 -7.33 4.47 10.87
CA PRO A 270 -7.39 3.60 12.05
C PRO A 270 -7.05 4.33 13.35
N LYS A 271 -7.72 3.98 14.45
CA LYS A 271 -7.48 4.58 15.78
C LYS A 271 -6.13 4.15 16.35
N GLY A 272 -5.60 4.99 17.25
CA GLY A 272 -4.49 4.62 18.12
C GLY A 272 -4.96 3.65 19.22
N ILE A 273 -4.42 2.44 19.23
CA ILE A 273 -4.63 1.44 20.29
C ILE A 273 -3.29 1.21 20.98
N HIS A 274 -3.19 1.44 22.29
CA HIS A 274 -1.91 1.40 23.01
C HIS A 274 -1.83 0.31 24.07
N LYS A 275 -2.97 -0.21 24.52
CA LYS A 275 -3.13 -1.23 25.56
C LYS A 275 -4.33 -2.11 25.22
#